data_AF-A0A1Y3N0K8-F1
#
_entry.id   AF-A0A1Y3N0K8-F1
#
_cell.length_a   1.000
_cell.length_b   1.000
_cell.length_c   1.000
_cell.angle_alpha   90.00
_cell.angle_beta   90.00
_cell.angle_gamma   90.00
#
_symmetry.space_group_name_H-M   'P 1'
#
loop_
_entity.id
_entity.type
_entity.pdbx_description
1 polymer ?
#
loop_
_entity_poly.entity_id
_entity_poly.type
_entity_poly.pdbx_seq_one_letter_code
_entity_poly.pdbx_strand_id
1 'polypeptide(L)'
;MYIVRSNIKKTNALLVAFKYGYYNLVKYLIEQRVDINTKGYDHSNSSILLEACTKGNDKEYMVKYLVEHGANVNIEFKGYTPLIEAFKHGVDVNYVFENRLPISYVREECIKMFFLDHGFNIKGYELNMLENTSEDDDVVIVEFLLEHGVDVNKTESLYKACTPNQNLFSEVIVATLIDYKADVYKNGPLIGACQTSHKNIMEYLIEHGADLNTKHVNQGNWLKKCTPLDYAYKNGNENIKSYLLEHKANLYQEK
;
A
#
# COMPACT_ATOMS: atom_id res chain seq x y z
N MET A 1 -18.23 -30.88 -24.38
CA MET A 1 -16.90 -30.24 -24.52
C MET A 1 -16.91 -28.90 -25.29
N TYR A 2 -17.97 -28.54 -26.05
CA TYR A 2 -18.03 -27.29 -26.82
C TYR A 2 -18.29 -26.01 -25.99
N ILE A 3 -19.06 -26.12 -24.90
CA ILE A 3 -19.44 -24.97 -24.06
C ILE A 3 -18.22 -24.32 -23.39
N VAL A 4 -17.26 -25.14 -22.94
CA VAL A 4 -16.06 -24.64 -22.25
C VAL A 4 -15.16 -23.86 -23.22
N ARG A 5 -14.97 -24.36 -24.46
CA ARG A 5 -14.16 -23.68 -25.48
C ARG A 5 -14.79 -22.38 -26.00
N SER A 6 -16.12 -22.31 -26.10
CA SER A 6 -16.79 -21.05 -26.48
C SER A 6 -16.74 -20.01 -25.38
N ASN A 7 -16.82 -20.43 -24.11
CA ASN A 7 -16.73 -19.51 -22.98
C ASN A 7 -15.32 -18.95 -22.82
N ILE A 8 -14.29 -19.79 -22.92
CA ILE A 8 -12.86 -19.39 -22.93
C ILE A 8 -12.58 -18.30 -23.98
N LYS A 9 -13.12 -18.43 -25.20
CA LYS A 9 -12.97 -17.41 -26.25
C LYS A 9 -13.71 -16.10 -25.93
N LYS A 10 -14.91 -16.17 -25.36
CA LYS A 10 -15.72 -14.99 -24.97
C LYS A 10 -15.12 -14.24 -23.77
N THR A 11 -14.65 -14.99 -22.77
CA THR A 11 -13.87 -14.52 -21.62
C THR A 11 -12.64 -13.73 -22.07
N ASN A 12 -11.87 -14.25 -23.04
CA ASN A 12 -10.72 -13.52 -23.57
C ASN A 12 -11.15 -12.26 -24.36
N ALA A 13 -12.28 -12.34 -25.07
CA ALA A 13 -12.79 -11.22 -25.84
C ALA A 13 -13.18 -10.03 -24.96
N LEU A 14 -13.67 -10.26 -23.74
CA LEU A 14 -14.00 -9.19 -22.78
C LEU A 14 -12.76 -8.38 -22.37
N LEU A 15 -11.69 -9.06 -21.94
CA LEU A 15 -10.45 -8.40 -21.54
C LEU A 15 -9.75 -7.71 -22.72
N VAL A 16 -9.72 -8.36 -23.89
CA VAL A 16 -9.17 -7.77 -25.12
C VAL A 16 -9.97 -6.53 -25.52
N ALA A 17 -11.31 -6.59 -25.51
CA ALA A 17 -12.16 -5.45 -25.81
C ALA A 17 -11.88 -4.27 -24.87
N PHE A 18 -11.66 -4.54 -23.58
CA PHE A 18 -11.30 -3.51 -22.61
C PHE A 18 -9.93 -2.90 -22.88
N LYS A 19 -8.89 -3.72 -23.08
CA LYS A 19 -7.51 -3.29 -23.34
C LYS A 19 -7.40 -2.39 -24.58
N TYR A 20 -8.20 -2.65 -25.62
CA TYR A 20 -8.24 -1.85 -26.85
C TYR A 20 -9.26 -0.70 -26.82
N GLY A 21 -9.93 -0.47 -25.68
CA GLY A 21 -10.86 0.65 -25.52
C GLY A 21 -12.22 0.48 -26.19
N TYR A 22 -12.60 -0.75 -26.56
CA TYR A 22 -13.91 -1.07 -27.13
C TYR A 22 -14.99 -1.17 -26.03
N TYR A 23 -15.21 -0.10 -25.27
CA TYR A 23 -16.08 -0.10 -24.09
C TYR A 23 -17.55 -0.45 -24.38
N ASN A 24 -18.07 -0.07 -25.55
CA ASN A 24 -19.41 -0.48 -25.97
C ASN A 24 -19.49 -2.01 -26.17
N LEU A 25 -18.43 -2.63 -26.69
CA LEU A 25 -18.33 -4.07 -26.80
C LEU A 25 -18.19 -4.73 -25.43
N VAL A 26 -17.46 -4.10 -24.50
CA VAL A 26 -17.36 -4.56 -23.11
C VAL A 26 -18.73 -4.61 -22.44
N LYS A 27 -19.51 -3.51 -22.51
CA LYS A 27 -20.89 -3.45 -21.98
C LYS A 27 -21.77 -4.52 -22.60
N TYR A 28 -21.76 -4.64 -23.92
CA TYR A 28 -22.51 -5.67 -24.63
C TYR A 28 -22.14 -7.09 -24.17
N LEU A 29 -20.84 -7.40 -24.02
CA LEU A 29 -20.39 -8.71 -23.56
C LEU A 29 -20.85 -9.02 -22.13
N ILE A 30 -20.83 -8.03 -21.24
CA ILE A 30 -21.32 -8.16 -19.86
C ILE A 30 -22.84 -8.40 -19.86
N GLU A 31 -23.60 -7.67 -20.67
CA GLU A 31 -25.04 -7.91 -20.87
C GLU A 31 -25.36 -9.32 -21.41
N GLN A 32 -24.45 -9.89 -22.23
CA GLN A 32 -24.53 -11.28 -22.68
C GLN A 32 -24.14 -12.31 -21.61
N ARG A 33 -24.03 -11.90 -20.34
CA ARG A 33 -23.65 -12.74 -19.18
C ARG A 33 -22.29 -13.41 -19.33
N VAL A 34 -21.35 -12.76 -20.04
CA VAL A 34 -19.95 -13.17 -19.96
C VAL A 34 -19.47 -12.93 -18.53
N ASP A 35 -18.75 -13.89 -17.98
CA ASP A 35 -18.19 -13.78 -16.63
C ASP A 35 -17.20 -12.60 -16.58
N ILE A 36 -17.54 -11.59 -15.78
CA ILE A 36 -16.78 -10.35 -15.59
C ILE A 36 -15.48 -10.58 -14.79
N ASN A 37 -15.42 -11.65 -14.00
CA ASN A 37 -14.32 -11.94 -13.07
C ASN A 37 -13.25 -12.84 -13.67
N THR A 38 -13.27 -12.98 -15.00
CA THR A 38 -12.33 -13.84 -15.69
C THR A 38 -10.92 -13.28 -15.69
N LYS A 39 -9.95 -14.18 -15.57
CA LYS A 39 -8.51 -13.87 -15.54
C LYS A 39 -7.88 -14.02 -16.93
N GLY A 40 -6.91 -13.16 -17.24
CA GLY A 40 -6.08 -13.27 -18.45
C GLY A 40 -5.26 -14.58 -18.52
N TYR A 41 -4.82 -14.95 -19.73
CA TYR A 41 -3.99 -16.14 -20.00
C TYR A 41 -2.49 -15.87 -19.89
N ASP A 42 -2.08 -14.61 -20.06
CA ASP A 42 -0.73 -14.21 -19.71
C ASP A 42 -0.61 -14.30 -18.20
N HIS A 43 0.54 -14.69 -17.66
CA HIS A 43 0.74 -14.75 -16.20
C HIS A 43 0.60 -13.37 -15.49
N SER A 44 0.14 -12.33 -16.21
CA SER A 44 -0.53 -11.18 -15.64
C SER A 44 -1.95 -11.61 -15.25
N ASN A 45 -2.24 -11.65 -13.95
CA ASN A 45 -3.59 -11.93 -13.46
C ASN A 45 -4.49 -10.70 -13.74
N SER A 46 -4.67 -10.38 -15.02
CA SER A 46 -5.31 -9.16 -15.53
C SER A 46 -6.82 -9.30 -15.39
N SER A 47 -7.32 -8.93 -14.21
CA SER A 47 -8.73 -8.63 -14.03
C SER A 47 -9.09 -7.34 -14.74
N ILE A 48 -10.25 -7.31 -15.40
CA ILE A 48 -10.77 -6.12 -16.05
C ILE A 48 -10.95 -4.95 -15.07
N LEU A 49 -11.31 -5.23 -13.80
CA LEU A 49 -11.48 -4.20 -12.79
C LEU A 49 -10.14 -3.60 -12.37
N LEU A 50 -9.10 -4.44 -12.17
CA LEU A 50 -7.77 -3.94 -11.84
C LEU A 50 -7.18 -3.11 -12.99
N GLU A 51 -7.33 -3.57 -14.23
CA GLU A 51 -6.92 -2.81 -15.43
C GLU A 51 -7.73 -1.52 -15.61
N ALA A 52 -9.01 -1.50 -15.21
CA ALA A 52 -9.80 -0.28 -15.26
C ALA A 52 -9.26 0.78 -14.28
N CYS A 53 -8.88 0.35 -13.09
CA CYS A 53 -8.32 1.22 -12.06
C CYS A 53 -6.94 1.80 -12.46
N THR A 54 -6.11 1.05 -13.19
CA THR A 54 -4.77 1.54 -13.64
C THR A 54 -4.82 2.60 -14.76
N LYS A 55 -5.97 2.79 -15.42
CA LYS A 55 -6.13 3.81 -16.47
C LYS A 55 -6.47 5.20 -15.94
N GLY A 56 -6.72 5.34 -14.64
CA GLY A 56 -7.06 6.61 -14.00
C GLY A 56 -8.42 7.18 -14.43
N ASN A 57 -8.56 8.51 -14.29
CA ASN A 57 -9.81 9.26 -14.47
C ASN A 57 -10.56 9.00 -15.78
N ASP A 58 -9.86 8.68 -16.88
CA ASP A 58 -10.47 8.45 -18.19
C ASP A 58 -11.43 7.25 -18.22
N LYS A 59 -11.42 6.42 -17.16
CA LYS A 59 -12.18 5.16 -17.05
C LYS A 59 -13.02 5.04 -15.77
N GLU A 60 -13.25 6.13 -15.03
CA GLU A 60 -14.15 6.14 -13.86
C GLU A 60 -15.47 5.43 -14.14
N TYR A 61 -16.16 5.83 -15.21
CA TYR A 61 -17.47 5.28 -15.56
C TYR A 61 -17.43 3.76 -15.84
N MET A 62 -16.28 3.24 -16.27
CA MET A 62 -16.09 1.81 -16.45
C MET A 62 -15.84 1.11 -15.13
N VAL A 63 -15.07 1.69 -14.20
CA VAL A 63 -14.91 1.13 -12.84
C VAL A 63 -16.28 0.98 -12.18
N LYS A 64 -17.11 2.04 -12.22
CA LYS A 64 -18.49 2.03 -11.71
C LYS A 64 -19.32 0.92 -12.36
N TYR A 65 -19.37 0.91 -13.69
CA TYR A 65 -20.14 -0.08 -14.44
C TYR A 65 -19.71 -1.51 -14.10
N LEU A 66 -18.40 -1.78 -14.01
CA LEU A 66 -17.89 -3.12 -13.71
C LEU A 66 -18.30 -3.57 -12.29
N VAL A 67 -18.15 -2.70 -11.29
CA VAL A 67 -18.51 -3.00 -9.90
C VAL A 67 -20.02 -3.22 -9.75
N GLU A 68 -20.84 -2.36 -10.36
CA GLU A 68 -22.31 -2.51 -10.38
C GLU A 68 -22.77 -3.81 -11.05
N HIS A 69 -21.97 -4.36 -11.98
CA HIS A 69 -22.26 -5.61 -12.67
C HIS A 69 -21.54 -6.83 -12.05
N GLY A 70 -21.09 -6.71 -10.80
CA GLY A 70 -20.59 -7.84 -10.01
C GLY A 70 -19.11 -8.17 -10.22
N ALA A 71 -18.31 -7.20 -10.66
CA ALA A 71 -16.85 -7.34 -10.61
C ALA A 71 -16.39 -7.52 -9.16
N ASN A 72 -15.48 -8.46 -8.95
CA ASN A 72 -14.93 -8.78 -7.65
C ASN A 72 -13.96 -7.67 -7.23
N VAL A 73 -14.41 -6.84 -6.29
CA VAL A 73 -13.62 -5.75 -5.71
C VAL A 73 -12.43 -6.22 -4.87
N ASN A 74 -12.45 -7.46 -4.38
CA ASN A 74 -11.44 -8.05 -3.49
C ASN A 74 -10.33 -8.79 -4.24
N ILE A 75 -10.16 -8.53 -5.53
CA ILE A 75 -9.05 -9.10 -6.28
C ILE A 75 -7.72 -8.51 -5.79
N GLU A 76 -6.71 -9.38 -5.65
CA GLU A 76 -5.36 -8.99 -5.29
C GLU A 76 -4.36 -9.63 -6.26
N PHE A 77 -3.38 -8.85 -6.68
CA PHE A 77 -2.24 -9.37 -7.44
C PHE A 77 -0.95 -8.69 -6.99
N LYS A 78 -0.03 -9.43 -6.38
CA LYS A 78 1.25 -8.92 -5.87
C LYS A 78 1.09 -7.68 -4.96
N GLY A 79 0.08 -7.68 -4.09
CA GLY A 79 -0.25 -6.54 -3.23
C GLY A 79 -1.01 -5.39 -3.91
N TYR A 80 -1.32 -5.48 -5.21
CA TYR A 80 -2.16 -4.49 -5.88
C TYR A 80 -3.63 -4.92 -5.84
N THR A 81 -4.50 -3.99 -5.41
CA THR A 81 -5.96 -4.15 -5.36
C THR A 81 -6.63 -3.05 -6.17
N PRO A 82 -7.89 -3.23 -6.61
CA PRO A 82 -8.64 -2.19 -7.33
C PRO A 82 -8.67 -0.87 -6.58
N LEU A 83 -8.88 -0.92 -5.26
CA LEU A 83 -8.87 0.24 -4.39
C LEU A 83 -7.53 1.01 -4.50
N ILE A 84 -6.40 0.32 -4.41
CA ILE A 84 -5.06 0.94 -4.42
C ILE A 84 -4.70 1.48 -5.79
N GLU A 85 -4.98 0.73 -6.86
CA GLU A 85 -4.75 1.22 -8.21
C GLU A 85 -5.59 2.45 -8.51
N ALA A 86 -6.81 2.46 -8.00
CA ALA A 86 -7.71 3.58 -8.20
C ALA A 86 -7.26 4.82 -7.40
N PHE A 87 -6.65 4.65 -6.22
CA PHE A 87 -5.93 5.72 -5.53
C PHE A 87 -4.72 6.22 -6.33
N LYS A 88 -3.78 5.34 -6.68
CA LYS A 88 -2.52 5.70 -7.38
C LYS A 88 -2.72 6.40 -8.70
N HIS A 89 -3.80 6.07 -9.41
CA HIS A 89 -4.11 6.64 -10.70
C HIS A 89 -5.22 7.70 -10.62
N GLY A 90 -5.59 8.11 -9.40
CA GLY A 90 -6.51 9.20 -9.12
C GLY A 90 -7.87 9.04 -9.76
N VAL A 91 -8.40 7.82 -9.83
CA VAL A 91 -9.74 7.55 -10.36
C VAL A 91 -10.75 8.29 -9.46
N ASP A 92 -11.44 9.29 -9.98
CA ASP A 92 -12.58 9.87 -9.29
C ASP A 92 -13.73 8.84 -9.34
N VAL A 93 -14.49 8.63 -8.26
CA VAL A 93 -15.78 7.92 -8.34
C VAL A 93 -16.89 8.74 -7.71
N ASN A 94 -17.03 10.00 -8.11
CA ASN A 94 -18.09 10.93 -7.71
C ASN A 94 -19.33 10.23 -7.12
N TYR A 95 -19.42 10.24 -5.80
CA TYR A 95 -20.63 10.02 -5.04
C TYR A 95 -21.16 11.42 -4.73
N VAL A 96 -22.43 11.69 -5.04
CA VAL A 96 -23.01 13.01 -4.78
C VAL A 96 -23.12 13.20 -3.27
N PHE A 97 -22.09 13.76 -2.65
CA PHE A 97 -22.22 14.43 -1.36
C PHE A 97 -22.69 15.85 -1.64
N GLU A 98 -24.00 16.07 -1.52
CA GLU A 98 -24.49 17.37 -1.11
C GLU A 98 -23.90 17.65 0.29
N ASN A 99 -22.72 18.27 0.38
CA ASN A 99 -22.28 19.23 1.41
C ASN A 99 -20.74 19.38 1.50
N ARG A 100 -20.26 20.55 1.06
CA ARG A 100 -19.18 21.37 1.67
C ARG A 100 -17.82 20.71 2.03
N LEU A 101 -17.12 20.09 1.08
CA LEU A 101 -15.65 20.00 1.13
C LEU A 101 -15.02 20.46 -0.18
N PRO A 102 -13.81 21.06 -0.17
CA PRO A 102 -13.11 21.51 -1.38
C PRO A 102 -12.86 20.36 -2.35
N ILE A 103 -12.96 20.61 -3.67
CA ILE A 103 -12.86 19.60 -4.76
C ILE A 103 -11.58 18.74 -4.68
N SER A 104 -10.47 19.24 -4.14
CA SER A 104 -9.25 18.44 -3.94
C SER A 104 -9.40 17.37 -2.85
N TYR A 105 -10.22 17.62 -1.84
CA TYR A 105 -10.50 16.72 -0.71
C TYR A 105 -11.58 15.67 -1.07
N VAL A 106 -12.49 16.02 -1.98
CA VAL A 106 -13.59 15.13 -2.43
C VAL A 106 -13.09 13.98 -3.33
N ARG A 107 -11.97 14.17 -4.04
CA ARG A 107 -11.45 13.20 -5.03
C ARG A 107 -11.06 11.85 -4.41
N GLU A 108 -10.59 11.83 -3.17
CA GLU A 108 -10.08 10.61 -2.53
C GLU A 108 -11.12 9.90 -1.65
N GLU A 109 -12.12 10.62 -1.14
CA GLU A 109 -13.18 10.04 -0.29
C GLU A 109 -14.23 9.24 -1.07
N CYS A 110 -14.45 9.58 -2.34
CA CYS A 110 -15.48 8.92 -3.14
C CYS A 110 -15.13 7.45 -3.42
N ILE A 111 -13.86 7.15 -3.70
CA ILE A 111 -13.36 5.78 -3.97
C ILE A 111 -13.41 4.88 -2.76
N LYS A 112 -13.01 5.45 -1.62
CA LYS A 112 -13.00 4.82 -0.31
C LYS A 112 -14.37 4.21 -0.02
N MET A 113 -15.41 5.04 -0.06
CA MET A 113 -16.77 4.61 0.25
C MET A 113 -17.34 3.68 -0.82
N PHE A 114 -17.09 3.94 -2.10
CA PHE A 114 -17.64 3.13 -3.18
C PHE A 114 -17.19 1.66 -3.11
N PHE A 115 -15.90 1.40 -2.89
CA PHE A 115 -15.41 0.03 -2.78
C PHE A 115 -15.88 -0.65 -1.48
N LEU A 116 -15.92 0.06 -0.37
CA LEU A 116 -16.42 -0.46 0.91
C LEU A 116 -17.91 -0.83 0.83
N ASP A 117 -18.74 0.02 0.23
CA ASP A 117 -20.17 -0.23 0.01
C ASP A 117 -20.43 -1.46 -0.86
N HIS A 118 -19.50 -1.79 -1.75
CA HIS A 118 -19.55 -2.97 -2.62
C HIS A 118 -18.80 -4.18 -2.04
N GLY A 119 -18.53 -4.18 -0.74
CA GLY A 119 -18.03 -5.34 0.00
C GLY A 119 -16.53 -5.55 -0.08
N PHE A 120 -15.75 -4.48 -0.27
CA PHE A 120 -14.29 -4.56 -0.15
C PHE A 120 -13.87 -4.91 1.29
N ASN A 121 -13.13 -6.00 1.44
CA ASN A 121 -12.65 -6.50 2.72
C ASN A 121 -11.27 -5.93 3.03
N ILE A 122 -11.28 -4.80 3.73
CA ILE A 122 -10.08 -4.09 4.15
C ILE A 122 -9.28 -4.82 5.25
N LYS A 123 -9.91 -5.66 6.08
CA LYS A 123 -9.26 -6.29 7.26
C LYS A 123 -8.26 -7.39 6.93
N GLY A 124 -8.36 -7.97 5.74
CA GLY A 124 -7.41 -8.96 5.24
C GLY A 124 -6.18 -8.34 4.59
N TYR A 125 -6.15 -7.01 4.48
CA TYR A 125 -5.14 -6.29 3.73
C TYR A 125 -3.87 -6.04 4.56
N GLU A 126 -2.71 -6.16 3.90
CA GLU A 126 -1.40 -5.90 4.48
C GLU A 126 -0.88 -4.54 3.97
N LEU A 127 -0.32 -3.70 4.85
CA LEU A 127 0.30 -2.40 4.51
C LEU A 127 1.61 -2.54 3.68
N ASN A 128 1.69 -3.51 2.78
CA ASN A 128 2.86 -3.79 1.94
C ASN A 128 3.10 -2.72 0.86
N MET A 129 2.18 -1.77 0.69
CA MET A 129 2.31 -0.69 -0.28
C MET A 129 3.39 0.35 0.05
N LEU A 130 3.90 0.37 1.29
CA LEU A 130 5.01 1.25 1.72
C LEU A 130 6.32 1.04 0.94
N GLU A 131 6.46 -0.05 0.18
CA GLU A 131 7.67 -0.33 -0.61
C GLU A 131 7.82 0.56 -1.86
N ASN A 132 6.73 1.17 -2.36
CA ASN A 132 6.73 1.97 -3.59
C ASN A 132 6.09 3.35 -3.41
N THR A 133 6.11 3.88 -2.18
CA THR A 133 5.49 5.16 -1.87
C THR A 133 6.43 6.31 -2.26
N SER A 134 6.00 7.16 -3.18
CA SER A 134 6.78 8.28 -3.70
C SER A 134 6.04 9.62 -3.74
N GLU A 135 4.76 9.69 -3.36
CA GLU A 135 3.91 10.88 -3.55
C GLU A 135 2.97 11.15 -2.34
N ASP A 136 2.34 12.33 -2.30
CA ASP A 136 1.36 12.75 -1.25
C ASP A 136 0.24 11.72 -1.07
N ASP A 137 -0.20 11.10 -2.17
CA ASP A 137 -1.28 10.11 -2.24
C ASP A 137 -1.03 8.90 -1.30
N ASP A 138 0.23 8.58 -1.01
CA ASP A 138 0.58 7.43 -0.16
C ASP A 138 0.21 7.65 1.31
N VAL A 139 0.30 8.88 1.80
CA VAL A 139 -0.08 9.23 3.18
C VAL A 139 -1.58 9.02 3.37
N VAL A 140 -2.38 9.50 2.41
CA VAL A 140 -3.84 9.41 2.45
C VAL A 140 -4.30 7.96 2.44
N ILE A 141 -3.66 7.10 1.67
CA ILE A 141 -4.05 5.69 1.63
C ILE A 141 -3.69 4.99 2.95
N VAL A 142 -2.52 5.27 3.52
CA VAL A 142 -2.11 4.71 4.81
C VAL A 142 -3.09 5.10 5.90
N GLU A 143 -3.45 6.38 6.00
CA GLU A 143 -4.46 6.86 6.96
C GLU A 143 -5.80 6.14 6.78
N PHE A 144 -6.29 6.07 5.53
CA PHE A 144 -7.56 5.41 5.24
C PHE A 144 -7.57 3.93 5.64
N LEU A 145 -6.51 3.18 5.32
CA LEU A 145 -6.41 1.77 5.66
C LEU A 145 -6.42 1.57 7.19
N LEU A 146 -5.70 2.42 7.93
CA LEU A 146 -5.63 2.37 9.38
C LEU A 146 -6.97 2.72 10.04
N GLU A 147 -7.67 3.76 9.56
CA GLU A 147 -9.02 4.14 10.01
C GLU A 147 -10.02 2.98 9.92
N HIS A 148 -9.86 2.14 8.89
CA HIS A 148 -10.78 1.03 8.61
C HIS A 148 -10.32 -0.30 9.23
N GLY A 149 -9.36 -0.24 10.16
CA GLY A 149 -9.00 -1.35 11.03
C GLY A 149 -8.02 -2.34 10.41
N VAL A 150 -7.20 -1.90 9.44
CA VAL A 150 -5.99 -2.64 9.08
C VAL A 150 -5.07 -2.69 10.30
N ASP A 151 -4.58 -3.89 10.61
CA ASP A 151 -3.67 -4.09 11.73
C ASP A 151 -2.27 -3.59 11.34
N VAL A 152 -1.92 -2.43 11.91
CA VAL A 152 -0.64 -1.75 11.70
C VAL A 152 0.58 -2.65 12.00
N ASN A 153 0.41 -3.65 12.87
CA ASN A 153 1.48 -4.51 13.36
C ASN A 153 1.59 -5.84 12.62
N LYS A 154 0.69 -6.18 11.69
CA LYS A 154 0.81 -7.44 10.91
C LYS A 154 2.00 -7.46 9.96
N THR A 155 2.48 -6.29 9.55
CA THR A 155 3.53 -6.12 8.55
C THR A 155 4.72 -5.38 9.14
N GLU A 156 5.85 -5.39 8.44
CA GLU A 156 7.04 -4.59 8.81
C GLU A 156 6.90 -3.11 8.40
N SER A 157 5.68 -2.56 8.42
CA SER A 157 5.35 -1.26 7.84
C SER A 157 6.12 -0.10 8.47
N LEU A 158 6.18 -0.07 9.80
CA LEU A 158 6.95 0.95 10.51
C LEU A 158 8.44 0.85 10.20
N TYR A 159 9.00 -0.37 10.14
CA TYR A 159 10.38 -0.58 9.74
C TYR A 159 10.64 -0.06 8.31
N LYS A 160 9.80 -0.45 7.35
CA LYS A 160 9.91 0.00 5.95
C LYS A 160 9.84 1.52 5.82
N ALA A 161 8.90 2.16 6.50
CA ALA A 161 8.78 3.63 6.53
C ALA A 161 10.03 4.33 7.10
N CYS A 162 10.79 3.65 7.96
CA CYS A 162 12.03 4.18 8.54
C CYS A 162 13.29 3.88 7.70
N THR A 163 13.23 3.00 6.70
CA THR A 163 14.38 2.65 5.84
C THR A 163 14.59 3.71 4.74
N PRO A 164 15.76 3.73 4.04
CA PRO A 164 16.05 4.72 3.01
C PRO A 164 15.12 4.58 1.79
N ASN A 165 13.95 5.20 1.85
CA ASN A 165 13.18 5.62 0.69
C ASN A 165 13.50 7.10 0.46
N GLN A 166 13.68 7.53 -0.79
CA GLN A 166 13.94 8.95 -1.11
C GLN A 166 12.68 9.83 -0.91
N ASN A 167 11.80 9.48 0.05
CA ASN A 167 10.46 10.01 0.19
C ASN A 167 10.42 11.13 1.25
N LEU A 168 9.96 12.31 0.82
CA LEU A 168 9.75 13.51 1.65
C LEU A 168 8.73 13.29 2.78
N PHE A 169 7.80 12.34 2.61
CA PHE A 169 6.69 12.07 3.52
C PHE A 169 6.95 10.95 4.54
N SER A 170 8.16 10.41 4.57
CA SER A 170 8.55 9.35 5.52
C SER A 170 8.30 9.73 6.98
N GLU A 171 8.56 10.99 7.37
CA GLU A 171 8.28 11.50 8.71
C GLU A 171 6.78 11.45 9.06
N VAL A 172 5.92 11.88 8.12
CA VAL A 172 4.46 11.89 8.30
C VAL A 172 3.93 10.47 8.43
N ILE A 173 4.35 9.56 7.53
CA ILE A 173 3.94 8.15 7.59
C ILE A 173 4.36 7.51 8.91
N VAL A 174 5.58 7.76 9.39
CA VAL A 174 6.04 7.23 10.69
C VAL A 174 5.18 7.76 11.84
N ALA A 175 4.87 9.06 11.85
CA ALA A 175 3.99 9.66 12.85
C ALA A 175 2.60 9.02 12.83
N THR A 176 1.97 8.92 11.65
CA THR A 176 0.66 8.28 11.48
C THR A 176 0.68 6.83 11.97
N LEU A 177 1.69 6.02 11.61
CA LEU A 177 1.79 4.63 12.06
C LEU A 177 1.87 4.54 13.60
N ILE A 178 2.66 5.41 14.24
CA ILE A 178 2.79 5.46 15.70
C ILE A 178 1.49 5.90 16.39
N ASP A 179 0.78 6.88 15.83
CA ASP A 179 -0.52 7.33 16.34
C ASP A 179 -1.53 6.17 16.38
N TYR A 180 -1.51 5.33 15.34
CA TYR A 180 -2.28 4.09 15.23
C TYR A 180 -1.67 2.88 15.95
N LYS A 181 -0.73 3.12 16.88
CA LYS A 181 -0.13 2.11 17.79
C LYS A 181 0.74 1.06 17.09
N ALA A 182 1.50 1.49 16.08
CA ALA A 182 2.60 0.68 15.56
C ALA A 182 3.62 0.36 16.68
N ASP A 183 4.08 -0.88 16.70
CA ASP A 183 5.05 -1.37 17.66
C ASP A 183 6.46 -0.90 17.26
N VAL A 184 6.97 0.08 18.01
CA VAL A 184 8.29 0.67 17.83
C VAL A 184 9.45 -0.28 18.13
N TYR A 185 9.19 -1.44 18.76
CA TYR A 185 10.18 -2.47 19.05
C TYR A 185 10.22 -3.55 17.96
N LYS A 186 9.05 -3.88 17.41
CA LYS A 186 8.89 -4.98 16.45
C LYS A 186 9.60 -4.69 15.13
N ASN A 187 10.46 -5.62 14.70
CA ASN A 187 11.22 -5.56 13.43
C ASN A 187 12.26 -4.42 13.34
N GLY A 188 12.68 -3.84 14.48
CA GLY A 188 13.77 -2.86 14.54
C GLY A 188 13.61 -1.57 13.72
N PRO A 189 12.51 -0.80 13.82
CA PRO A 189 12.34 0.47 13.10
C PRO A 189 13.46 1.48 13.36
N LEU A 190 13.94 1.56 14.60
CA LEU A 190 15.07 2.41 14.98
C LEU A 190 16.36 2.06 14.21
N ILE A 191 16.57 0.77 13.91
CA ILE A 191 17.70 0.35 13.08
C ILE A 191 17.52 0.83 11.63
N GLY A 192 16.30 0.81 11.10
CA GLY A 192 15.96 1.41 9.81
C GLY A 192 16.30 2.91 9.79
N ALA A 193 15.84 3.65 10.81
CA ALA A 193 16.12 5.09 10.92
C ALA A 193 17.62 5.41 11.07
N CYS A 194 18.40 4.56 11.72
CA CYS A 194 19.87 4.71 11.78
C CYS A 194 20.58 4.43 10.45
N GLN A 195 19.91 3.81 9.47
CA GLN A 195 20.41 3.68 8.10
C GLN A 195 20.19 4.95 7.27
N THR A 196 19.25 5.80 7.68
CA THR A 196 18.94 7.04 6.99
C THR A 196 19.71 8.20 7.61
N SER A 197 19.85 9.31 6.87
CA SER A 197 20.36 10.57 7.41
C SER A 197 19.28 11.36 8.17
N HIS A 198 18.09 10.78 8.41
CA HIS A 198 16.91 11.47 8.91
C HIS A 198 16.87 11.41 10.45
N LYS A 199 17.60 12.33 11.08
CA LYS A 199 17.67 12.46 12.54
C LYS A 199 16.29 12.55 13.20
N ASN A 200 15.35 13.26 12.57
CA ASN A 200 14.00 13.49 13.10
C ASN A 200 13.23 12.19 13.35
N ILE A 201 13.25 11.24 12.40
CA ILE A 201 12.57 9.94 12.55
C ILE A 201 13.18 9.16 13.72
N MET A 202 14.50 9.18 13.85
CA MET A 202 15.20 8.51 14.96
C MET A 202 14.81 9.14 16.31
N GLU A 203 14.84 10.46 16.43
CA GLU A 203 14.44 11.18 17.65
C GLU A 203 12.99 10.85 18.01
N TYR A 204 12.09 10.93 17.03
CA TYR A 204 10.67 10.64 17.22
C TYR A 204 10.41 9.21 17.68
N LEU A 205 11.10 8.21 17.12
CA LEU A 205 11.01 6.82 17.59
C LEU A 205 11.47 6.66 19.05
N ILE A 206 12.55 7.34 19.44
CA ILE A 206 13.11 7.28 20.79
C ILE A 206 12.16 7.94 21.80
N GLU A 207 11.57 9.08 21.45
CA GLU A 207 10.54 9.75 22.25
C GLU A 207 9.31 8.85 22.49
N HIS A 208 8.97 8.01 21.51
CA HIS A 208 7.89 7.03 21.60
C HIS A 208 8.34 5.67 22.17
N GLY A 209 9.53 5.61 22.77
CA GLY A 209 9.98 4.50 23.60
C GLY A 209 10.79 3.43 22.88
N ALA A 210 11.22 3.64 21.64
CA ALA A 210 12.04 2.66 20.91
C ALA A 210 13.29 2.23 21.70
N ASP A 211 13.54 0.92 21.80
CA ASP A 211 14.69 0.40 22.52
C ASP A 211 15.99 0.61 21.71
N LEU A 212 16.85 1.47 22.26
CA LEU A 212 18.19 1.82 21.75
C LEU A 212 19.12 0.60 21.58
N ASN A 213 18.81 -0.50 22.25
CA ASN A 213 19.58 -1.74 22.23
C ASN A 213 18.84 -2.88 21.52
N THR A 214 17.78 -2.55 20.77
CA THR A 214 17.04 -3.51 19.95
C THR A 214 18.00 -4.31 19.09
N LYS A 215 17.80 -5.62 19.07
CA LYS A 215 18.62 -6.55 18.29
C LYS A 215 17.82 -7.03 17.10
N HIS A 216 18.15 -6.54 15.91
CA HIS A 216 17.52 -6.99 14.68
C HIS A 216 18.47 -7.89 13.89
N VAL A 217 17.89 -8.88 13.19
CA VAL A 217 18.61 -9.72 12.26
C VAL A 217 18.65 -9.00 10.92
N ASN A 218 19.83 -8.62 10.46
CA ASN A 218 19.95 -8.03 9.13
C ASN A 218 19.50 -9.06 8.08
N GLN A 219 18.57 -8.69 7.19
CA GLN A 219 18.05 -9.57 6.12
C GLN A 219 19.16 -10.13 5.19
N GLY A 220 20.40 -9.61 5.25
CA GLY A 220 21.57 -10.15 4.57
C GLY A 220 22.56 -10.99 5.42
N ASN A 221 22.37 -11.08 6.74
CA ASN A 221 23.24 -11.87 7.62
C ASN A 221 22.49 -12.39 8.85
N TRP A 222 21.91 -13.58 8.72
CA TRP A 222 21.11 -14.27 9.75
C TRP A 222 21.88 -14.59 11.04
N LEU A 223 23.22 -14.50 11.02
CA LEU A 223 24.09 -14.88 12.12
C LEU A 223 24.47 -13.69 13.02
N LYS A 224 24.30 -12.44 12.56
CA LYS A 224 24.70 -11.27 13.35
C LYS A 224 23.49 -10.40 13.71
N LYS A 225 23.16 -10.41 15.00
CA LYS A 225 22.30 -9.40 15.62
C LYS A 225 23.08 -8.08 15.65
N CYS A 226 22.48 -7.02 15.13
CA CYS A 226 23.07 -5.68 15.17
C CYS A 226 22.20 -4.76 16.03
N THR A 227 22.83 -3.81 16.72
CA THR A 227 22.15 -2.71 17.41
C THR A 227 22.05 -1.46 16.52
N PRO A 228 21.16 -0.50 16.85
CA PRO A 228 21.17 0.83 16.24
C PRO A 228 22.57 1.46 16.20
N LEU A 229 23.34 1.31 17.29
CA LEU A 229 24.69 1.84 17.42
C LEU A 229 25.68 1.17 16.45
N ASP A 230 25.62 -0.16 16.28
CA ASP A 230 26.45 -0.89 15.30
C ASP A 230 26.22 -0.38 13.87
N TYR A 231 24.97 -0.05 13.52
CA TYR A 231 24.62 0.53 12.22
C TYR A 231 25.12 1.96 12.06
N ALA A 232 24.99 2.79 13.10
CA ALA A 232 25.54 4.14 13.10
C ALA A 232 27.06 4.13 12.88
N TYR A 233 27.79 3.18 13.50
CA TYR A 233 29.21 2.93 13.26
C TYR A 233 29.50 2.52 11.82
N LYS A 234 28.75 1.54 11.28
CA LYS A 234 28.95 1.04 9.90
C LYS A 234 28.74 2.12 8.85
N ASN A 235 27.76 3.00 9.05
CA ASN A 235 27.39 4.05 8.08
C ASN A 235 28.19 5.35 8.25
N GLY A 236 29.02 5.46 9.31
CA GLY A 236 29.82 6.66 9.54
C GLY A 236 29.03 7.91 9.96
N ASN A 237 27.78 7.76 10.40
CA ASN A 237 26.94 8.90 10.76
C ASN A 237 27.23 9.40 12.19
N GLU A 238 28.19 10.33 12.34
CA GLU A 238 28.63 10.86 13.64
C GLU A 238 27.52 11.54 14.47
N ASN A 239 26.53 12.15 13.80
CA ASN A 239 25.40 12.79 14.49
C ASN A 239 24.51 11.74 15.18
N ILE A 240 24.18 10.65 14.47
CA ILE A 240 23.41 9.54 15.03
C ILE A 240 24.20 8.82 16.13
N LYS A 241 25.50 8.59 15.93
CA LYS A 241 26.37 8.00 16.96
C LYS A 241 26.35 8.81 18.26
N SER A 242 26.61 10.11 18.16
CA SER A 242 26.67 11.01 19.32
C SER A 242 25.34 11.00 20.07
N TYR A 243 24.22 11.10 19.35
CA TYR A 243 22.89 11.06 19.94
C TYR A 243 22.59 9.74 20.66
N LEU A 244 22.89 8.60 20.03
CA LEU A 244 22.69 7.27 20.64
C LEU A 244 23.55 7.08 21.90
N LEU A 245 24.79 7.56 21.89
CA LEU A 245 25.70 7.50 23.05
C LEU A 245 25.23 8.40 24.20
N GLU A 246 24.74 9.61 23.90
CA GLU A 246 24.14 10.51 24.89
C GLU A 246 22.93 9.86 25.59
N HIS A 247 22.14 9.08 24.85
CA HIS A 247 21.00 8.33 25.38
C HIS A 247 21.37 6.95 25.94
N LYS A 248 22.66 6.67 26.16
CA LYS A 248 23.19 5.43 26.78
C LYS A 248 22.92 4.15 25.97
N ALA A 249 22.93 4.22 24.65
CA ALA A 249 22.95 3.03 23.80
C ALA A 249 24.26 2.25 24.02
N ASN A 250 24.16 0.92 24.14
CA ASN A 250 25.31 0.04 24.37
C ASN A 250 25.79 -0.61 23.07
N LEU A 251 27.10 -0.83 22.97
CA LEU A 251 27.67 -1.70 21.95
C LEU A 251 27.24 -3.14 22.20
N TYR A 252 26.90 -3.86 21.12
CA TYR A 252 26.69 -5.30 21.25
C TYR A 252 28.04 -5.98 21.50
N GLN A 253 28.13 -6.71 22.62
CA GLN A 253 29.22 -7.63 22.90
C GLN A 253 28.65 -9.05 22.92
N GLU A 254 29.13 -9.91 22.01
CA GLU A 254 28.89 -11.35 22.15
C GLU A 254 29.62 -11.83 23.40
N LYS A 255 28.90 -12.52 24.29
CA LYS A 255 29.52 -13.31 25.36
C LYS A 255 29.97 -14.65 24.80
#